data_AF-X1E1K6-F1
#
_entry.id   AF-X1E1K6-F1
#
_cell.length_a   1.000
_cell.length_b   1.000
_cell.length_c   1.000
_cell.angle_alpha   90.00
_cell.angle_beta   90.00
_cell.angle_gamma   90.00
#
_symmetry.space_group_name_H-M   'P 1'
#
loop_
_entity.id
_entity.type
_entity.pdbx_description
1 polymer ?
#
loop_
_entity_poly.entity_id
_entity_poly.type
_entity_poly.pdbx_seq_one_letter_code
_entity_poly.pdbx_strand_id
1 'polypeptide(L)'
;MEKIAKVPLKIEPSPPGTLAKKRKQLQIAKGEIIHQQPVKKEPTITAQQPKPALTQTQLPIITTEKIIDALSEDWQPITALIFKMKIKDMMDARFLQIKLKELERKGLVMVETKKGKKHWKSK
;
A
#
# COMPACT_ATOMS: atom_id res chain seq x y z
N MET A 1 -59.27 2.65 22.47
CA MET A 1 -58.07 2.60 21.61
C MET A 1 -56.85 2.50 22.50
N GLU A 2 -56.36 1.29 22.77
CA GLU A 2 -55.17 1.06 23.61
C GLU A 2 -53.88 1.26 22.80
N LYS A 3 -52.93 2.03 23.37
CA LYS A 3 -51.63 2.33 22.78
C LYS A 3 -50.61 1.31 23.28
N ILE A 4 -50.21 0.37 22.43
CA ILE A 4 -49.13 -0.59 22.74
C ILE A 4 -47.79 0.12 22.53
N ALA A 5 -47.09 0.40 23.63
CA ALA A 5 -45.75 0.95 23.63
C ALA A 5 -44.76 -0.05 22.99
N LYS A 6 -44.07 0.39 21.94
CA LYS A 6 -43.09 -0.41 21.20
C LYS A 6 -41.74 -0.32 21.91
N VAL A 7 -41.44 -1.30 22.77
CA VAL A 7 -40.13 -1.41 23.42
C VAL A 7 -39.08 -1.83 22.37
N PRO A 8 -37.94 -1.14 22.23
CA PRO A 8 -36.90 -1.56 21.30
C PRO A 8 -36.23 -2.84 21.81
N LEU A 9 -36.25 -3.92 21.01
CA LEU A 9 -35.44 -5.11 21.30
C LEU A 9 -33.96 -4.72 21.22
N LYS A 10 -33.26 -4.77 22.37
CA LYS A 10 -31.80 -4.84 22.39
C LYS A 10 -31.39 -6.16 21.73
N ILE A 11 -30.80 -6.08 20.53
CA ILE A 11 -30.23 -7.25 19.86
C ILE A 11 -28.79 -7.37 20.36
N GLU A 12 -28.57 -8.28 21.31
CA GLU A 12 -27.21 -8.67 21.68
C GLU A 12 -26.59 -9.52 20.55
N PRO A 13 -25.34 -9.23 20.13
CA PRO A 13 -24.68 -10.00 19.10
C PRO A 13 -24.37 -11.41 19.63
N SER A 14 -25.05 -12.42 19.08
CA SER A 14 -24.77 -13.82 19.43
C SER A 14 -23.37 -14.22 19.00
N PRO A 15 -22.63 -15.03 19.79
CA PRO A 15 -21.29 -15.48 19.44
C PRO A 15 -21.24 -16.18 18.08
N PRO A 16 -20.19 -15.95 17.27
CA PRO A 16 -20.02 -16.60 15.98
C PRO A 16 -20.00 -18.13 16.17
N GLY A 17 -20.85 -18.85 15.43
CA GLY A 17 -21.01 -20.31 15.50
C GLY A 17 -22.33 -20.80 16.10
N THR A 18 -23.10 -19.93 16.76
CA THR A 18 -24.39 -20.30 17.39
C THR A 18 -25.46 -20.70 16.35
N LEU A 19 -25.54 -19.96 15.23
CA LEU A 19 -26.43 -20.27 14.11
C LEU A 19 -26.05 -21.58 13.38
N ALA A 20 -24.75 -21.88 13.31
CA ALA A 20 -24.25 -23.08 12.63
C ALA A 20 -24.60 -24.37 13.39
N LYS A 21 -24.48 -24.36 14.73
CA LYS A 21 -24.88 -25.50 15.57
C LYS A 21 -26.39 -25.78 15.48
N LYS A 22 -27.22 -24.73 15.51
CA LYS A 22 -28.69 -24.86 15.48
C LYS A 22 -29.18 -25.42 14.13
N ARG A 23 -28.56 -25.01 13.01
CA ARG A 23 -28.83 -25.57 11.67
C ARG A 23 -28.45 -27.05 11.55
N LYS A 24 -27.31 -27.44 12.10
CA LYS A 24 -26.83 -28.83 12.07
C LYS A 24 -27.75 -29.77 12.85
N GLN A 25 -28.26 -29.31 14.00
CA GLN A 25 -29.21 -30.07 14.82
C GLN A 25 -30.58 -30.24 14.13
N LEU A 26 -31.04 -29.22 13.39
CA LEU A 26 -32.28 -29.28 12.61
C LEU A 26 -32.20 -30.25 11.42
N GLN A 27 -31.01 -30.38 10.78
CA GLN A 27 -30.77 -31.33 9.69
C GLN A 27 -30.78 -32.80 10.19
N ILE A 28 -30.25 -33.05 11.40
CA ILE A 28 -30.26 -34.38 12.00
C ILE A 28 -31.69 -34.81 12.36
N ALA A 29 -32.52 -33.90 12.88
CA ALA A 29 -33.91 -34.18 13.23
C ALA A 29 -34.83 -34.44 12.01
N LYS A 30 -34.43 -33.99 10.80
CA LYS A 30 -35.19 -34.18 9.55
C LYS A 30 -34.83 -35.46 8.79
N GLY A 31 -33.95 -36.30 9.33
CA GLY A 31 -33.62 -37.60 8.72
C GLY A 31 -32.78 -37.56 7.44
N GLU A 32 -32.21 -36.40 7.09
CA GLU A 32 -31.30 -36.29 5.93
C GLU A 32 -29.89 -36.79 6.31
N ILE A 33 -29.73 -38.11 6.35
CA ILE A 33 -28.41 -38.76 6.47
C ILE A 33 -27.89 -39.00 5.05
N ILE A 34 -27.21 -38.02 4.46
CA ILE A 34 -26.33 -38.32 3.32
C ILE A 34 -25.07 -38.95 3.89
N HIS A 35 -25.05 -40.29 3.90
CA HIS A 35 -23.85 -41.09 4.06
C HIS A 35 -22.81 -40.65 3.02
N GLN A 36 -21.85 -39.83 3.44
CA GLN A 36 -20.63 -39.63 2.66
C GLN A 36 -19.62 -40.68 3.13
N GLN A 37 -19.37 -41.68 2.30
CA GLN A 37 -18.26 -42.60 2.49
C GLN A 37 -16.95 -41.79 2.65
N PRO A 38 -16.05 -42.16 3.56
CA PRO A 38 -14.74 -41.53 3.63
C PRO A 38 -13.91 -41.97 2.43
N VAL A 39 -13.90 -41.16 1.38
CA VAL A 39 -12.94 -41.29 0.29
C VAL A 39 -11.55 -41.05 0.89
N LYS A 40 -10.73 -42.10 0.97
CA LYS A 40 -9.31 -41.98 1.35
C LYS A 40 -8.65 -41.02 0.36
N LYS A 41 -8.42 -39.77 0.76
CA LYS A 41 -7.59 -38.84 0.02
C LYS A 41 -6.15 -39.24 0.29
N GLU A 42 -5.47 -39.81 -0.72
CA GLU A 42 -4.02 -39.84 -0.70
C GLU A 42 -3.49 -38.41 -0.51
N PRO A 43 -2.45 -38.20 0.31
CA PRO A 43 -1.85 -36.89 0.43
C PRO A 43 -1.10 -36.59 -0.87
N THR A 44 -1.75 -35.90 -1.80
CA THR A 44 -1.04 -35.23 -2.88
C THR A 44 -0.18 -34.15 -2.24
N ILE A 45 1.10 -34.40 -2.09
CA ILE A 45 2.09 -33.38 -1.75
C ILE A 45 2.17 -32.45 -2.97
N THR A 46 1.27 -31.46 -3.05
CA THR A 46 1.48 -30.34 -3.96
C THR A 46 2.65 -29.56 -3.40
N ALA A 47 3.83 -29.75 -4.00
CA ALA A 47 5.01 -28.94 -3.74
C ALA A 47 4.58 -27.46 -3.76
N GLN A 48 4.69 -26.78 -2.62
CA GLN A 48 4.44 -25.36 -2.55
C GLN A 48 5.46 -24.69 -3.47
N GLN A 49 4.98 -24.04 -4.53
CA GLN A 49 5.86 -23.27 -5.39
C GLN A 49 6.60 -22.23 -4.53
N PRO A 50 7.93 -22.15 -4.62
CA PRO A 50 8.68 -21.18 -3.85
C PRO A 50 8.21 -19.77 -4.23
N LYS A 51 7.80 -19.01 -3.21
CA LYS A 51 7.38 -17.62 -3.36
C LYS A 51 8.52 -16.84 -4.04
N PRO A 52 8.26 -16.04 -5.08
CA PRO A 52 9.32 -15.29 -5.75
C PRO A 52 10.04 -14.41 -4.72
N ALA A 53 11.36 -14.57 -4.63
CA ALA A 53 12.20 -13.73 -3.80
C ALA A 53 12.12 -12.29 -4.32
N LEU A 54 11.80 -11.34 -3.45
CA LEU A 54 11.87 -9.92 -3.75
C LEU A 54 13.35 -9.54 -3.91
N THR A 55 13.89 -9.71 -5.11
CA THR A 55 15.21 -9.20 -5.45
C THR A 55 15.09 -7.69 -5.64
N GLN A 56 15.34 -6.91 -4.59
CA GLN A 56 15.49 -5.46 -4.71
C GLN A 56 16.68 -5.19 -5.65
N THR A 57 16.39 -4.81 -6.90
CA THR A 57 17.37 -4.88 -8.00
C THR A 57 17.86 -3.56 -8.55
N GLN A 58 17.57 -2.41 -7.93
CA GLN A 58 17.98 -1.13 -8.53
C GLN A 58 18.52 -0.16 -7.49
N LEU A 59 19.78 0.24 -7.70
CA LEU A 59 20.39 1.42 -7.09
C LEU A 59 19.47 2.64 -7.34
N PRO A 60 19.40 3.62 -6.42
CA PRO A 60 18.60 4.80 -6.65
C PRO A 60 19.08 5.49 -7.93
N ILE A 61 18.15 5.70 -8.88
CA ILE A 61 18.43 6.38 -10.17
C ILE A 61 18.98 7.80 -9.94
N ILE A 62 18.70 8.36 -8.76
CA ILE A 62 19.03 9.72 -8.35
C ILE A 62 20.37 9.70 -7.58
N THR A 63 21.46 10.01 -8.26
CA THR A 63 22.77 10.28 -7.64
C THR A 63 23.04 11.79 -7.61
N THR A 64 24.02 12.22 -6.82
CA THR A 64 24.36 13.66 -6.71
C THR A 64 24.80 14.23 -8.05
N GLU A 65 25.60 13.48 -8.79
CA GLU A 65 26.18 13.85 -10.08
C GLU A 65 25.05 14.11 -11.08
N LYS A 66 24.09 13.18 -11.17
CA LYS A 66 22.91 13.34 -12.01
C LYS A 66 22.04 14.54 -11.67
N ILE A 67 21.96 14.92 -10.39
CA ILE A 67 21.21 16.12 -9.98
C ILE A 67 21.93 17.38 -10.47
N ILE A 68 23.26 17.43 -10.31
CA ILE A 68 24.08 18.56 -10.77
C ILE A 68 24.01 18.67 -12.31
N ASP A 69 24.11 17.55 -13.02
CA ASP A 69 23.99 17.51 -14.48
C ASP A 69 22.59 17.90 -14.98
N ALA A 70 21.54 17.60 -14.21
CA ALA A 70 20.16 17.97 -14.56
C ALA A 70 19.85 19.45 -14.28
N LEU A 71 20.57 20.05 -13.33
CA LEU A 71 20.48 21.47 -13.03
C LEU A 71 21.05 22.29 -14.18
N SER A 72 20.50 23.47 -14.36
CA SER A 72 20.89 24.44 -15.38
C SER A 72 21.30 25.72 -14.67
N GLU A 73 21.97 26.62 -15.40
CA GLU A 73 22.30 27.96 -14.91
C GLU A 73 21.02 28.77 -14.62
N ASP A 74 19.93 28.45 -15.33
CA ASP A 74 18.62 29.04 -15.11
C ASP A 74 17.87 28.46 -13.90
N TRP A 75 17.14 29.35 -13.25
CA TRP A 75 16.24 29.03 -12.14
C TRP A 75 15.09 28.13 -12.59
N GLN A 76 15.04 26.90 -12.09
CA GLN A 76 14.00 25.94 -12.45
C GLN A 76 13.27 25.36 -11.23
N PRO A 77 11.95 25.13 -11.32
CA PRO A 77 11.21 24.45 -10.26
C PRO A 77 11.60 22.97 -10.18
N ILE A 78 11.37 22.33 -9.03
CA ILE A 78 11.66 20.90 -8.85
C ILE A 78 10.93 20.01 -9.86
N THR A 79 9.74 20.42 -10.34
CA THR A 79 8.99 19.68 -11.35
C THR A 79 9.79 19.52 -12.63
N ALA A 80 10.57 20.53 -13.05
CA ALA A 80 11.43 20.44 -14.23
C ALA A 80 12.52 19.38 -14.04
N LEU A 81 13.11 19.30 -12.84
CA LEU A 81 14.12 18.29 -12.50
C LEU A 81 13.52 16.87 -12.50
N ILE A 82 12.32 16.69 -11.93
CA ILE A 82 11.60 15.42 -11.95
C ILE A 82 11.39 14.94 -13.39
N PHE A 83 10.96 15.83 -14.29
CA PHE A 83 10.78 15.50 -15.70
C PHE A 83 12.10 15.17 -16.40
N LYS A 84 13.16 15.99 -16.23
CA LYS A 84 14.48 15.76 -16.84
C LYS A 84 15.10 14.43 -16.41
N MET A 85 15.00 14.10 -15.12
CA MET A 85 15.54 12.87 -14.55
C MET A 85 14.63 11.65 -14.74
N LYS A 86 13.45 11.83 -15.38
CA LYS A 86 12.43 10.80 -15.62
C LYS A 86 11.99 10.07 -14.34
N ILE A 87 11.88 10.82 -13.25
CA ILE A 87 11.44 10.29 -11.94
C ILE A 87 9.93 10.03 -12.00
N LYS A 88 9.54 8.77 -11.84
CA LYS A 88 8.13 8.35 -11.81
C LYS A 88 7.64 8.04 -10.40
N ASP A 89 8.54 7.57 -9.54
CA ASP A 89 8.19 7.14 -8.19
C ASP A 89 8.08 8.36 -7.25
N MET A 90 7.07 8.34 -6.39
CA MET A 90 6.83 9.41 -5.42
C MET A 90 7.94 9.48 -4.37
N MET A 91 8.48 8.34 -3.95
CA MET A 91 9.60 8.26 -3.00
C MET A 91 10.86 8.88 -3.59
N ASP A 92 11.13 8.65 -4.86
CA ASP A 92 12.25 9.24 -5.59
C ASP A 92 12.10 10.77 -5.67
N ALA A 93 10.90 11.27 -5.91
CA ALA A 93 10.64 12.72 -5.87
C ALA A 93 10.88 13.31 -4.47
N ARG A 94 10.55 12.57 -3.40
CA ARG A 94 10.88 12.99 -2.02
C ARG A 94 12.36 12.93 -1.74
N PHE A 95 13.04 11.88 -2.21
CA PHE A 95 14.48 11.75 -2.09
C PHE A 95 15.19 12.91 -2.80
N LEU A 96 14.76 13.28 -4.01
CA LEU A 96 15.26 14.45 -4.73
C LEU A 96 15.13 15.74 -3.90
N GLN A 97 13.98 15.97 -3.26
CA GLN A 97 13.77 17.13 -2.39
C GLN A 97 14.76 17.19 -1.23
N ILE A 98 14.97 16.05 -0.56
CA ILE A 98 15.92 15.94 0.54
C ILE A 98 17.34 16.18 0.04
N LYS A 99 17.69 15.60 -1.11
CA LYS A 99 19.03 15.71 -1.68
C LYS A 99 19.37 17.13 -2.13
N LEU A 100 18.43 17.83 -2.78
CA LEU A 100 18.60 19.24 -3.13
C LEU A 100 18.86 20.12 -1.89
N LYS A 101 18.13 19.87 -0.79
CA LYS A 101 18.36 20.56 0.49
C LYS A 101 19.73 20.24 1.11
N GLU A 102 20.22 19.02 0.93
CA GLU A 102 21.58 18.65 1.34
C GLU A 102 22.63 19.38 0.51
N LEU A 103 22.45 19.45 -0.81
CA LEU A 103 23.37 20.13 -1.73
C LEU A 103 23.39 21.65 -1.54
N GLU A 104 22.26 22.25 -1.18
CA GLU A 104 22.17 23.64 -0.74
C GLU A 104 23.06 23.90 0.46
N ARG A 105 22.95 23.08 1.51
CA ARG A 105 23.77 23.20 2.73
C ARG A 105 25.26 23.03 2.45
N LYS A 106 25.60 22.20 1.46
CA LYS A 106 26.98 22.03 0.97
C LYS A 106 27.44 23.17 0.06
N GLY A 107 26.54 24.09 -0.32
CA GLY A 107 26.84 25.20 -1.19
C GLY A 107 27.14 24.80 -2.64
N LEU A 108 26.61 23.67 -3.11
CA LEU A 108 26.76 23.18 -4.49
C LEU A 108 25.61 23.62 -5.40
N VAL A 109 24.45 23.95 -4.81
CA VAL A 109 23.23 24.33 -5.53
C VAL A 109 22.66 25.57 -4.86
N MET A 110 22.13 26.50 -5.65
CA MET A 110 21.44 27.68 -5.14
C MET A 110 19.93 27.44 -5.13
N VAL A 111 19.23 28.01 -4.14
CA VAL A 111 17.77 27.99 -4.05
C VAL A 111 17.22 29.40 -3.91
N GLU A 112 16.12 29.68 -4.60
CA GLU A 112 15.37 30.94 -4.50
C GLU A 112 13.87 30.65 -4.47
N THR A 113 13.10 31.43 -3.71
CA THR A 113 11.64 31.31 -3.69
C THR A 113 11.03 32.35 -4.62
N LYS A 114 10.45 31.90 -5.75
CA LYS A 114 9.73 32.75 -6.72
C LYS A 114 8.25 32.38 -6.70
N LYS A 115 7.38 33.38 -6.50
CA LYS A 115 5.90 33.19 -6.46
C LYS A 115 5.47 32.06 -5.51
N GLY A 116 6.10 31.98 -4.33
CA GLY A 116 5.81 30.96 -3.32
C GLY A 116 6.35 29.55 -3.62
N LYS A 117 7.10 29.35 -4.71
CA LYS A 117 7.68 28.06 -5.08
C LYS A 117 9.21 28.13 -5.10
N LYS A 118 9.86 27.08 -4.59
CA LYS A 118 11.32 26.94 -4.64
C LYS A 118 11.78 26.64 -6.06
N HIS A 119 12.76 27.39 -6.50
CA HIS A 119 13.50 27.20 -7.74
C HIS A 119 14.96 26.95 -7.41
N TRP A 120 15.58 26.09 -8.19
CA TRP A 120 16.93 25.60 -7.99
C TRP A 120 17.75 25.90 -9.24
N LYS A 121 19.04 26.16 -9.06
CA LYS A 121 20.01 26.24 -10.16
C LYS A 121 21.38 25.76 -9.69
N SER A 122 22.25 25.39 -10.63
CA SER A 122 23.66 25.14 -10.32
C SER A 122 24.30 26.42 -9.76
N LYS A 123 25.25 26.26 -8.85
CA LYS A 123 26.04 27.38 -8.35
C LYS A 123 27.12 27.77 -9.36
#